data_AF-A0A345ILF9-F1
#
_entry.id   AF-A0A345ILF9-F1
#
_cell.length_a   1.000
_cell.length_b   1.000
_cell.length_c   1.000
_cell.angle_alpha   90.00
_cell.angle_beta   90.00
_cell.angle_gamma   90.00
#
_symmetry.space_group_name_H-M   'P 1'
#
loop_
_entity.id
_entity.type
_entity.pdbx_description
1 polymer ?
#
loop_
_entity_poly.entity_id
_entity_poly.type
_entity_poly.pdbx_seq_one_letter_code
_entity_poly.pdbx_strand_id
1 'polypeptide(L)'
;MRDPLTGKRVFTHRWLVEQTLGRPLLPREVVHHKDGNSLNNDLGNLIVLPSQRVHAHAEFHARRAQTGMPSLFPELFATIPDESFGGLFDHVLIWRGQEPPLRPRKKRPSVSPDAQTPALLTP
;
A
#
# COMPACT_ATOMS: atom_id res chain seq x y z
N MET A 1 -15.67 11.45 5.58
CA MET A 1 -16.14 12.25 6.73
C MET A 1 -15.55 13.66 6.68
N ARG A 2 -16.13 14.64 7.37
CA ARG A 2 -15.49 15.95 7.63
C ARG A 2 -14.97 15.95 9.06
N ASP A 3 -13.70 16.24 9.25
CA ASP A 3 -13.10 16.36 10.57
C ASP A 3 -13.73 17.57 11.30
N PRO A 4 -14.31 17.36 12.50
CA PRO A 4 -14.97 18.44 13.25
C PRO A 4 -13.99 19.52 13.74
N LEU A 5 -12.71 19.19 13.94
CA LEU A 5 -11.71 20.12 14.45
C LEU A 5 -11.09 20.96 13.33
N THR A 6 -10.74 20.32 12.21
CA THR A 6 -10.04 21.01 11.11
C THR A 6 -10.97 21.43 9.97
N GLY A 7 -12.20 20.92 9.92
CA GLY A 7 -13.13 21.14 8.82
C GLY A 7 -12.70 20.51 7.48
N LYS A 8 -11.61 19.72 7.45
CA LYS A 8 -11.11 19.08 6.24
C LYS A 8 -11.85 17.76 5.97
N ARG A 9 -11.91 17.35 4.70
CA ARG A 9 -12.42 16.03 4.34
C ARG A 9 -11.37 14.98 4.67
N VAL A 10 -11.77 13.97 5.45
CA VAL A 10 -10.94 12.85 5.86
C VAL A 10 -11.59 11.52 5.46
N PHE A 11 -10.77 10.52 5.15
CA PHE A 11 -11.24 9.16 4.89
C PHE A 11 -11.74 8.53 6.19
N THR A 12 -12.93 7.91 6.14
CA THR A 12 -13.60 7.37 7.33
C THR A 12 -12.78 6.24 7.96
N HIS A 13 -12.33 5.25 7.18
CA HIS A 13 -11.45 4.18 7.66
C HIS A 13 -10.17 4.71 8.31
N ARG A 14 -9.59 5.80 7.76
CA ARG A 14 -8.36 6.38 8.30
C ARG A 14 -8.62 7.02 9.65
N TRP A 15 -9.69 7.79 9.75
CA TRP A 15 -10.09 8.43 10.99
C TRP A 15 -10.39 7.41 12.09
N LEU A 16 -11.16 6.36 11.79
CA LEU A 16 -11.47 5.28 12.74
C LEU A 16 -10.21 4.60 13.28
N VAL A 17 -9.27 4.29 12.39
CA VAL A 17 -7.97 3.69 12.77
C VAL A 17 -7.15 4.65 13.63
N GLU A 18 -7.05 5.93 13.26
CA GLU A 18 -6.31 6.93 14.05
C GLU A 18 -6.91 7.13 15.45
N GLN A 19 -8.25 7.13 15.57
CA GLN A 19 -8.93 7.17 16.87
C GLN A 19 -8.62 5.93 17.71
N THR A 20 -8.68 4.75 17.08
CA THR A 20 -8.44 3.46 17.76
C THR A 20 -6.99 3.32 18.22
N LEU A 21 -6.03 3.80 17.43
CA LEU A 21 -4.61 3.81 17.78
C LEU A 21 -4.23 4.88 18.81
N GLY A 22 -5.09 5.89 19.03
CA GLY A 22 -4.79 7.03 19.89
C GLY A 22 -3.65 7.93 19.36
N ARG A 23 -3.27 7.78 18.08
CA ARG A 23 -2.23 8.57 17.42
C ARG A 23 -2.56 8.76 15.94
N PRO A 24 -2.08 9.85 15.30
CA PRO A 24 -2.15 9.96 13.85
C PRO A 24 -1.32 8.84 13.18
N LEU A 25 -1.79 8.39 12.02
CA LEU A 25 -1.04 7.45 11.19
C LEU A 25 0.16 8.16 10.57
N LEU A 26 1.28 7.48 10.55
CA LEU A 26 2.52 7.97 9.95
C LEU A 26 2.31 8.21 8.44
N PRO A 27 3.08 9.12 7.82
CA PRO A 27 2.94 9.43 6.39
C PRO A 27 3.08 8.23 5.45
N ARG A 28 3.74 7.15 5.92
CA ARG A 28 3.95 5.92 5.15
C ARG A 28 2.89 4.84 5.43
N GLU A 29 2.19 4.94 6.56
CA GLU A 29 1.20 3.95 6.95
C GLU A 29 -0.04 4.04 6.03
N VAL A 30 -0.53 2.89 5.57
CA VAL A 30 -1.67 2.77 4.66
C VAL A 30 -2.68 1.82 5.27
N VAL A 31 -3.95 2.22 5.28
CA VAL A 31 -5.05 1.37 5.73
C VAL A 31 -5.56 0.53 4.55
N HIS A 32 -5.67 -0.77 4.74
CA HIS A 32 -6.19 -1.72 3.77
C HIS A 32 -7.45 -2.41 4.30
N HIS A 33 -8.39 -2.72 3.42
CA HIS A 33 -9.64 -3.44 3.74
C HIS A 33 -9.43 -4.92 3.40
N LYS A 34 -9.52 -5.80 4.40
CA LYS A 34 -9.25 -7.25 4.22
C LYS A 34 -10.21 -7.88 3.22
N ASP A 35 -11.48 -7.48 3.24
CA ASP A 35 -12.53 -7.97 2.34
C ASP A 35 -12.53 -7.29 0.94
N GLY A 36 -11.69 -6.28 0.72
CA GLY A 36 -11.67 -5.49 -0.51
C GLY A 36 -12.86 -4.53 -0.70
N ASN A 37 -13.79 -4.45 0.26
CA ASN A 37 -14.95 -3.56 0.21
C ASN A 37 -14.64 -2.24 0.94
N SER A 38 -14.47 -1.15 0.18
CA SER A 38 -14.17 0.18 0.73
C SER A 38 -15.30 0.82 1.55
N LEU A 39 -16.51 0.24 1.51
CA LEU A 39 -17.65 0.67 2.31
C LEU A 39 -17.71 -0.03 3.67
N ASN A 40 -17.05 -1.19 3.82
CA ASN A 40 -16.98 -1.92 5.08
C ASN A 40 -15.88 -1.36 5.99
N ASN A 41 -16.24 -0.40 6.83
CA ASN A 41 -15.32 0.30 7.72
C ASN A 41 -15.20 -0.34 9.12
N ASP A 42 -15.64 -1.59 9.30
CA ASP A 42 -15.49 -2.31 10.56
C ASP A 42 -14.01 -2.43 10.94
N LEU A 43 -13.65 -2.08 12.18
CA LEU A 43 -12.24 -2.08 12.62
C LEU A 43 -11.55 -3.43 12.41
N GLY A 44 -12.28 -4.55 12.59
CA GLY A 44 -11.77 -5.90 12.34
C GLY A 44 -11.49 -6.19 10.86
N ASN A 45 -12.13 -5.45 9.93
CA ASN A 45 -11.90 -5.51 8.49
C ASN A 45 -10.76 -4.57 8.02
N LEU A 46 -10.27 -3.69 8.89
CA LEU A 46 -9.20 -2.76 8.58
C LEU A 46 -7.85 -3.29 9.08
N ILE A 47 -6.80 -3.11 8.29
CA ILE A 47 -5.42 -3.40 8.68
C ILE A 47 -4.50 -2.24 8.30
N VAL A 48 -3.53 -1.92 9.17
CA VAL A 48 -2.53 -0.89 8.88
C VAL A 48 -1.25 -1.56 8.38
N LEU A 49 -0.87 -1.19 7.16
CA LEU A 49 0.36 -1.62 6.51
C LEU A 49 1.40 -0.49 6.61
N PRO A 50 2.70 -0.79 6.80
CA PRO A 50 3.70 0.25 7.06
C PRO A 50 4.12 1.04 5.81
N SER A 51 3.74 0.57 4.61
CA SER A 51 4.07 1.24 3.36
C SER A 51 3.10 0.90 2.23
N GLN A 52 3.00 1.80 1.26
CA GLN A 52 2.28 1.56 0.00
C GLN A 52 2.84 0.37 -0.77
N ARG A 53 4.11 0.01 -0.59
CA ARG A 53 4.71 -1.16 -1.25
C ARG A 53 4.09 -2.45 -0.71
N VAL A 54 3.97 -2.54 0.62
CA VAL A 54 3.34 -3.68 1.29
C VAL A 54 1.89 -3.81 0.84
N HIS A 55 1.17 -2.69 0.76
CA HIS A 55 -0.19 -2.64 0.21
C HIS A 55 -0.26 -3.21 -1.22
N ALA A 56 0.56 -2.69 -2.14
CA ALA A 56 0.57 -3.12 -3.53
C ALA A 56 0.95 -4.60 -3.69
N HIS A 57 1.87 -5.09 -2.84
CA HIS A 57 2.28 -6.49 -2.85
C HIS A 57 1.14 -7.39 -2.38
N ALA A 58 0.50 -7.06 -1.25
CA ALA A 58 -0.66 -7.79 -0.74
C ALA A 58 -1.79 -7.85 -1.78
N GLU A 59 -2.10 -6.71 -2.40
CA GLU A 59 -3.13 -6.62 -3.43
C GLU A 59 -2.80 -7.46 -4.68
N PHE A 60 -1.54 -7.47 -5.11
CA PHE A 60 -1.10 -8.30 -6.23
C PHE A 60 -1.33 -9.80 -5.96
N HIS A 61 -0.95 -10.27 -4.78
CA HIS A 61 -1.14 -11.67 -4.40
C HIS A 61 -2.61 -12.03 -4.21
N ALA A 62 -3.41 -11.16 -3.59
CA ALA A 62 -4.85 -11.34 -3.44
C ALA A 62 -5.56 -11.48 -4.80
N ARG A 63 -5.26 -10.59 -5.75
CA ARG A 63 -5.81 -10.66 -7.12
C ARG A 63 -5.42 -11.96 -7.83
N ARG A 64 -4.16 -12.38 -7.71
CA ARG A 64 -3.65 -13.61 -8.32
C ARG A 64 -4.35 -14.86 -7.79
N ALA A 65 -4.57 -14.92 -6.48
CA ALA A 65 -5.37 -15.98 -5.85
C ALA A 65 -6.81 -16.00 -6.38
N GLN A 66 -7.48 -14.85 -6.48
CA GLN A 66 -8.83 -14.73 -7.03
C GLN A 66 -8.94 -15.18 -8.50
N THR A 67 -7.88 -14.97 -9.30
CA THR A 67 -7.80 -15.44 -10.70
C THR A 67 -7.42 -16.92 -10.85
N GLY A 68 -7.32 -17.68 -9.76
CA GLY A 68 -6.98 -19.11 -9.81
C GLY A 68 -5.51 -19.42 -10.07
N MET A 69 -4.63 -18.42 -9.97
CA MET A 69 -3.17 -18.59 -10.12
C MET A 69 -2.45 -18.06 -8.87
N PRO A 70 -2.59 -18.73 -7.71
CA PRO A 70 -1.86 -18.34 -6.52
C PRO A 70 -0.34 -18.42 -6.77
N SER A 71 0.42 -17.59 -6.04
CA SER A 71 1.87 -17.72 -6.01
C SER A 71 2.29 -19.11 -5.51
N LEU A 72 3.47 -19.59 -5.91
CA LEU A 72 3.98 -20.91 -5.54
C LEU A 72 4.02 -21.17 -4.03
N PHE A 73 4.11 -20.11 -3.22
CA PHE A 73 4.11 -20.19 -1.75
C PHE A 73 3.14 -19.15 -1.15
N PRO A 74 1.81 -19.39 -1.19
CA PRO A 74 0.81 -18.43 -0.72
C PRO A 74 1.05 -18.03 0.74
N GLU A 75 1.42 -18.97 1.59
CA GLU A 75 1.69 -18.75 3.02
C GLU A 75 2.85 -17.77 3.29
N LEU A 76 3.83 -17.71 2.39
CA LEU A 76 4.97 -16.78 2.53
C LEU A 76 4.64 -15.37 2.04
N PHE A 77 3.65 -15.24 1.16
CA PHE A 77 3.26 -13.97 0.54
C PHE A 77 1.93 -13.43 1.05
N ALA A 78 1.24 -14.18 1.91
CA ALA A 78 0.10 -13.75 2.70
C ALA A 78 0.56 -12.63 3.65
N THR A 79 0.60 -11.42 3.08
CA THR A 79 1.09 -10.23 3.76
C THR A 79 0.10 -9.76 4.81
N ILE A 80 -1.16 -10.17 4.69
CA ILE A 80 -2.27 -9.83 5.59
C ILE A 80 -2.64 -11.11 6.33
N PRO A 81 -2.43 -11.19 7.66
CA PRO A 81 -2.93 -12.30 8.46
C PRO A 81 -4.45 -12.31 8.46
N ASP A 82 -5.07 -13.49 8.33
CA ASP A 82 -6.50 -13.68 8.59
C ASP A 82 -6.81 -13.57 10.10
N GLU A 83 -5.88 -14.04 10.92
CA GLU A 83 -6.03 -14.09 12.38
C GLU A 83 -5.75 -12.73 13.02
N SER A 84 -6.75 -12.23 13.76
CA SER A 84 -6.58 -11.11 14.68
C SER A 84 -6.02 -11.68 15.98
N PHE A 85 -4.70 -11.61 16.18
CA PHE A 85 -4.10 -11.94 17.48
C PHE A 85 -4.56 -10.90 18.51
N GLY A 86 -5.64 -11.22 19.21
CA GLY A 86 -6.35 -10.34 20.12
C GLY A 86 -5.82 -10.42 21.55
N GLY A 87 -5.04 -9.43 21.98
CA GLY A 87 -5.12 -8.96 23.36
C GLY A 87 -6.34 -8.06 23.55
N LEU A 88 -6.72 -7.79 24.82
CA LEU A 88 -7.82 -6.90 25.24
C LEU A 88 -7.75 -5.46 24.65
N PHE A 89 -6.68 -5.12 23.93
CA PHE A 89 -6.40 -3.80 23.35
C PHE A 89 -6.03 -3.86 21.85
N ASP A 90 -6.09 -5.02 21.19
CA ASP A 90 -5.62 -5.19 19.79
C ASP A 90 -6.76 -5.09 18.77
N HIS A 91 -7.19 -3.85 18.48
CA HIS A 91 -8.20 -3.59 17.44
C HIS A 91 -7.61 -3.13 16.09
N VAL A 92 -6.29 -3.01 15.99
CA VAL A 92 -5.60 -2.69 14.74
C VAL A 92 -4.36 -3.57 14.61
N LEU A 93 -4.37 -4.48 13.64
CA LEU A 93 -3.18 -5.26 13.26
C LEU A 93 -2.12 -4.30 12.71
N ILE A 94 -0.99 -4.20 13.41
CA ILE A 94 0.23 -3.56 12.91
C ILE A 94 1.09 -4.65 12.28
N TRP A 95 1.24 -4.62 10.96
CA TRP A 95 2.06 -5.59 10.24
C TRP A 95 3.54 -5.51 10.67
N ARG A 96 4.10 -6.65 11.12
CA ARG A 96 5.50 -6.79 11.56
C ARG A 96 6.41 -7.49 10.53
N GLY A 97 5.98 -7.61 9.28
CA GLY A 97 6.76 -8.29 8.24
C GLY A 97 7.96 -7.48 7.72
N GLN A 98 8.81 -8.13 6.93
CA GLN A 98 9.92 -7.50 6.22
C GLN A 98 9.43 -6.89 4.91
N GLU A 99 9.73 -5.61 4.66
CA GLU A 99 9.35 -4.94 3.42
C GLU A 99 10.03 -5.62 2.21
N PRO A 100 9.30 -6.00 1.15
CA PRO A 100 9.89 -6.68 0.02
C PRO A 100 11.04 -5.85 -0.61
N PRO A 101 12.15 -6.50 -1.01
CA PRO A 101 13.33 -5.80 -1.51
C PRO A 101 13.03 -5.02 -2.79
N LEU A 102 13.64 -3.84 -2.90
CA LEU A 102 13.53 -2.99 -4.09
C LEU A 102 14.19 -3.68 -5.30
N ARG A 103 13.51 -3.75 -6.44
CA ARG A 103 14.21 -3.98 -7.71
C ARG A 103 15.08 -2.75 -8.00
N PRO A 104 16.39 -2.91 -8.27
CA PRO A 104 17.25 -1.79 -8.61
C PRO A 104 16.74 -1.11 -9.88
N ARG A 105 16.65 0.22 -9.84
CA ARG A 105 16.22 1.03 -10.98
C ARG A 105 17.28 0.91 -12.07
N LYS A 106 16.95 0.29 -13.21
CA LYS A 106 17.82 0.35 -14.40
C LYS A 106 18.02 1.82 -14.75
N LYS A 107 19.27 2.32 -14.75
CA LYS A 107 19.57 3.65 -15.28
C LYS A 107 19.15 3.67 -16.74
N ARG A 108 18.19 4.52 -17.11
CA ARG A 108 17.95 4.83 -18.52
C ARG A 108 19.26 5.45 -19.06
N PRO A 109 19.78 5.00 -20.21
CA PRO A 109 20.91 5.68 -20.83
C PRO A 109 20.51 7.13 -21.10
N SER A 110 21.36 8.06 -20.67
CA SER A 110 21.21 9.48 -20.98
C SER A 110 21.41 9.66 -22.48
N VAL A 111 20.36 10.05 -23.20
CA VAL A 111 20.49 10.51 -24.58
C VAL A 111 20.91 11.98 -24.51
N SER A 112 22.17 12.28 -24.86
CA SER A 112 22.65 13.65 -25.05
C SER A 112 22.01 14.25 -26.31
N PRO A 113 21.58 15.52 -26.32
CA PRO A 113 20.85 16.10 -27.45
C PRO A 113 21.77 16.56 -28.61
N ASP A 114 23.09 16.43 -28.50
CA ASP A 114 24.03 16.94 -29.50
C ASP A 114 24.34 15.91 -30.60
N ALA A 115 23.39 15.69 -31.50
CA ALA A 115 23.68 15.17 -32.83
C ALA A 115 22.50 15.47 -33.76
N GLN A 116 22.46 16.67 -34.33
CA GLN A 116 21.90 16.96 -35.66
C GLN A 116 22.08 18.43 -36.04
N THR A 117 23.13 18.72 -36.81
CA THR A 117 23.09 19.81 -37.79
C THR A 117 23.57 19.21 -39.11
N PRO A 118 22.70 18.97 -40.11
CA PRO A 118 23.17 18.64 -41.44
C PRO A 118 23.75 19.90 -42.07
N ALA A 119 25.02 19.84 -42.50
CA ALA A 119 25.64 20.89 -43.28
C ALA A 119 24.94 20.97 -44.65
N LEU A 120 24.38 22.14 -44.96
CA LEU A 120 23.86 22.47 -46.28
C LEU A 120 25.02 22.51 -47.28
N LEU A 121 25.06 21.54 -48.19
CA LEU A 121 25.82 21.62 -49.43
C LEU A 121 25.00 22.44 -50.43
N THR A 122 25.52 23.60 -50.83
CA THR A 122 25.11 24.30 -52.04
C THR A 122 26.21 24.18 -53.10
N PRO A 123 25.85 24.08 -54.40
CA PRO A 123 26.74 23.66 -55.48
C PRO A 123 27.85 24.67 -55.83
#